data_AF-L9WF14-F1
#
_entry.id   AF-L9WF14-F1
#
_cell.length_a   1.000
_cell.length_b   1.000
_cell.length_c   1.000
_cell.angle_alpha   90.00
_cell.angle_beta   90.00
_cell.angle_gamma   90.00
#
_symmetry.space_group_name_H-M   'P 1'
#
loop_
_entity.id
_entity.type
_entity.pdbx_description
1 polymer ?
#
loop_
_entity_poly.entity_id
_entity_poly.type
_entity_poly.pdbx_seq_one_letter_code
_entity_poly.pdbx_strand_id
1 'polypeptide(L)' 'MLEHADGQPGNFKVYRAYHEKLRRADGWYCFVVYRPHGRSGLTVVKDKMVRAADLPLLRWHGGGDHRGTQQAKIAIGDIF' A
#
# COMPACT_ATOMS: atom_id res chain seq x y z
N MET A 1 11.30 -0.87 12.57
CA MET A 1 10.35 -1.64 11.74
C MET A 1 8.95 -1.38 12.28
N LEU A 2 7.95 -1.07 11.45
CA LEU A 2 6.57 -0.91 11.92
C LEU A 2 5.83 -2.22 11.63
N GLU A 3 5.30 -2.82 12.68
CA GLU A 3 4.69 -4.14 12.66
C GLU A 3 3.19 -4.02 12.86
N HIS A 4 2.48 -5.00 12.29
CA HIS A 4 1.09 -5.28 12.60
C HIS A 4 0.99 -5.82 14.04
N ALA A 5 -0.23 -5.84 14.58
CA ALA A 5 -0.48 -6.36 15.93
C ALA A 5 -0.10 -7.84 16.11
N ASP A 6 0.01 -8.60 15.01
CA ASP A 6 0.45 -10.00 14.97
C ASP A 6 1.98 -10.17 14.82
N GLY A 7 2.74 -9.07 14.92
CA GLY A 7 4.20 -9.05 14.77
C GLY A 7 4.68 -9.10 13.32
N GLN A 8 3.79 -9.16 12.32
CA GLN A 8 4.22 -9.14 10.93
C GLN A 8 4.63 -7.75 10.47
N PRO A 9 5.57 -7.65 9.50
CA PRO A 9 5.94 -6.37 8.92
C PRO A 9 4.75 -5.67 8.24
N GLY A 10 4.62 -4.36 8.50
CA GLY A 10 3.72 -3.48 7.76
C GLY A 10 4.04 -3.49 6.26
N ASN A 11 2.99 -3.56 5.44
CA ASN A 11 3.09 -3.49 3.98
C ASN A 11 1.91 -2.73 3.39
N PHE A 12 2.13 -2.16 2.22
CA PHE A 12 1.06 -1.61 1.39
C PHE A 12 0.57 -2.67 0.41
N LYS A 13 -0.74 -2.78 0.25
CA LYS A 13 -1.36 -3.61 -0.78
C LYS A 13 -1.83 -2.74 -1.93
N VAL A 14 -1.36 -3.04 -3.13
CA VAL A 14 -1.86 -2.46 -4.37
C VAL A 14 -2.55 -3.55 -5.18
N TYR A 15 -3.61 -3.18 -5.88
CA TYR A 15 -4.43 -4.11 -6.66
C TYR A 15 -4.30 -3.76 -8.14
N ARG A 16 -4.08 -4.78 -8.97
CA ARG A 16 -3.66 -4.61 -10.36
C ARG A 16 -4.64 -3.76 -11.17
N ALA A 17 -5.94 -4.09 -11.14
CA ALA A 17 -6.95 -3.35 -11.90
C ALA A 17 -6.97 -1.84 -11.57
N TYR A 18 -6.87 -1.50 -10.29
CA TYR A 18 -6.89 -0.10 -9.83
C TYR A 18 -5.55 0.61 -10.08
N HIS A 19 -4.44 -0.09 -9.88
CA HIS A 19 -3.12 0.43 -10.19
C HIS A 19 -2.99 0.79 -11.67
N GLU A 20 -3.42 -0.09 -12.56
CA GLU A 20 -3.39 0.17 -14.00
C GLU A 20 -4.31 1.33 -14.38
N LYS A 21 -5.49 1.46 -13.77
CA LYS A 21 -6.38 2.62 -13.97
C LYS A 21 -5.71 3.92 -13.52
N LEU A 22 -5.09 3.92 -12.35
CA LEU A 22 -4.41 5.10 -11.80
C LEU A 22 -3.20 5.49 -12.66
N ARG A 23 -2.41 4.50 -13.10
CA ARG A 23 -1.25 4.72 -13.98
C ARG A 23 -1.65 5.28 -15.34
N ARG A 24 -2.74 4.78 -15.94
CA ARG A 24 -3.30 5.30 -17.20
C ARG A 24 -3.77 6.76 -17.11
N ALA A 25 -4.01 7.26 -15.90
CA ALA A 25 -4.44 8.63 -15.64
C ALA A 25 -3.29 9.51 -15.09
N ASP A 26 -2.02 9.10 -15.23
CA ASP A 26 -0.86 9.78 -14.63
C ASP A 26 -1.03 10.09 -13.13
N GLY A 27 -1.74 9.19 -12.45
CA GLY A 27 -2.17 9.38 -11.08
C GLY A 27 -1.08 9.13 -10.04
N TRP A 28 -1.41 9.50 -8.81
CA TRP A 28 -0.50 9.46 -7.65
C TRP A 28 -1.09 8.63 -6.52
N TYR A 29 -0.22 7.93 -5.81
CA TYR A 29 -0.52 7.37 -4.50
C TYR A 29 -0.16 8.37 -3.41
N CYS A 30 -0.94 8.38 -2.34
CA CYS A 30 -0.53 8.90 -1.05
C CYS A 30 -0.41 7.71 -0.10
N PHE A 31 0.82 7.31 0.23
CA PHE A 31 1.08 6.26 1.20
C PHE A 31 1.13 6.86 2.59
N VAL A 32 0.36 6.28 3.51
CA VAL A 32 0.28 6.72 4.91
C VAL A 32 0.55 5.52 5.80
N VAL A 33 1.58 5.63 6.64
CA VAL A 33 1.82 4.69 7.73
C VAL A 33 1.25 5.31 9.00
N TYR A 34 0.38 4.59 9.69
CA TYR A 34 -0.31 5.10 10.87
C TYR A 34 -0.33 4.10 12.02
N ARG A 35 -0.47 4.62 13.24
CA ARG A 35 -0.74 3.84 14.44
C ARG A 35 -2.16 4.16 14.92
N PRO A 36 -3.10 3.19 14.92
CA PRO A 36 -4.43 3.39 15.47
C PRO A 36 -4.35 3.56 17.00
N HIS A 37 -5.22 4.39 17.58
CA HIS A 37 -5.36 4.55 19.03
C HIS A 37 -6.76 5.03 19.42
N GLY A 38 -7.19 4.71 20.65
CA GLY A 38 -8.55 4.99 21.10
C GLY A 38 -9.60 4.26 20.25
N ARG A 39 -10.81 4.81 20.17
CA ARG A 39 -11.93 4.20 19.42
C ARG A 39 -11.86 4.45 17.90
N SER A 40 -11.40 5.63 17.49
CA SER A 40 -11.40 6.07 16.09
C SER A 40 -10.20 6.95 15.73
N GLY A 41 -9.22 7.06 16.62
CA GLY A 41 -8.02 7.87 16.40
C GLY A 41 -6.96 7.12 15.61
N LEU A 42 -6.15 7.87 14.86
CA LEU A 42 -4.89 7.39 14.31
C LEU A 42 -3.85 8.50 14.40
N THR A 43 -2.60 8.11 14.65
CA THR A 43 -1.44 8.98 14.53
C THR A 43 -0.72 8.63 13.23
N VAL A 44 -0.55 9.60 12.34
CA VAL A 44 0.29 9.44 11.14
C VAL A 44 1.75 9.39 11.59
N VAL A 45 2.47 8.35 11.17
CA VAL A 45 3.88 8.14 11.49
C VAL A 45 4.77 8.59 10.32
N LYS A 46 4.36 8.31 9.09
CA LYS A 46 5.02 8.76 7.85
C LYS A 46 3.98 8.88 6.73
N ASP A 47 4.17 9.85 5.85
CA ASP A 47 3.43 9.94 4.59
C ASP A 47 4.34 10.30 3.40
N LYS A 48 3.98 9.83 2.20
CA LYS A 48 4.70 10.15 0.97
C LYS A 48 3.78 10.04 -0.24
N MET A 49 3.87 11.02 -1.13
CA MET A 49 3.25 10.95 -2.44
C MET A 49 4.21 10.32 -3.45
N VAL A 50 3.72 9.39 -4.25
CA VAL A 50 4.51 8.70 -5.30
C VAL A 50 3.67 8.58 -6.55
N ARG A 51 4.21 8.94 -7.72
CA ARG A 51 3.55 8.69 -9.00
C ARG A 51 3.32 7.20 -9.18
N ALA A 52 2.18 6.81 -9.73
CA ALA A 52 1.91 5.41 -10.02
C ALA A 52 2.97 4.78 -10.95
N ALA A 53 3.60 5.59 -11.82
CA ALA A 53 4.68 5.16 -12.70
C ALA A 53 6.02 4.90 -11.97
N ASP A 54 6.23 5.51 -10.80
CA ASP A 54 7.50 5.49 -10.05
C ASP A 54 7.50 4.44 -8.92
N LEU A 55 6.45 3.62 -8.82
CA LEU A 55 6.43 2.53 -7.84
C LEU A 55 7.53 1.50 -8.11
N PRO A 56 8.04 0.84 -7.06
CA PRO A 56 8.97 -0.29 -7.22
C PRO A 56 8.32 -1.42 -8.03
N LEU A 57 9.15 -2.34 -8.54
CA LEU A 57 8.67 -3.46 -9.35
C LEU A 57 7.60 -4.28 -8.61
N LEU A 58 6.37 -4.24 -9.10
CA LEU A 58 5.23 -4.90 -8.49
C LEU A 58 5.15 -6.37 -8.92
N ARG A 59 5.22 -7.29 -7.95
CA ARG A 59 5.03 -8.73 -8.17
C ARG A 59 3.58 -9.12 -7.85
N TRP A 60 2.78 -9.25 -8.90
CA TRP A 60 1.38 -9.62 -8.82
C TRP A 60 1.18 -11.08 -8.41
N HIS A 61 0.31 -11.32 -7.44
CA HIS A 61 -0.08 -12.64 -6.98
C HIS A 61 -1.59 -12.68 -6.67
N GLY A 62 -2.15 -13.87 -6.56
CA GLY A 62 -3.57 -14.05 -6.21
C GLY A 62 -3.90 -13.36 -4.89
N GLY A 63 -4.97 -12.55 -4.89
CA GLY A 63 -5.45 -11.82 -3.71
C GLY A 63 -6.35 -12.63 -2.76
N GLY A 64 -6.51 -13.94 -3.02
CA GLY A 64 -7.69 -14.70 -2.61
C GLY A 64 -8.90 -14.37 -3.49
N ASP A 65 -10.09 -14.90 -3.15
CA ASP A 65 -11.36 -14.59 -3.83
C ASP A 65 -11.83 -13.13 -3.63
N HIS A 66 -11.10 -12.35 -2.85
CA HIS A 66 -11.41 -10.95 -2.63
C HIS A 66 -11.03 -10.08 -3.82
N ARG A 67 -12.03 -9.40 -4.40
CA ARG A 67 -11.93 -8.34 -5.43
C ARG A 67 -11.63 -8.77 -6.86
N GLY A 68 -11.53 -10.06 -7.15
CA GLY A 68 -11.38 -10.59 -8.52
C GLY A 68 -10.17 -10.01 -9.28
N THR A 69 -9.11 -9.60 -8.57
CA THR A 69 -7.92 -9.00 -9.18
C THR A 69 -6.67 -9.41 -8.41
N GLN A 70 -5.52 -9.39 -9.10
CA GLN A 70 -4.24 -9.68 -8.48
C GLN A 70 -3.81 -8.53 -7.56
N GLN A 71 -3.03 -8.85 -6.53
CA GLN A 71 -2.45 -7.87 -5.62
C GLN A 71 -0.93 -7.95 -5.63
N ALA A 72 -0.27 -6.86 -5.25
CA ALA A 72 1.14 -6.83 -4.90
C ALA A 72 1.30 -6.22 -3.51
N LYS A 73 2.29 -6.69 -2.76
CA LYS A 73 2.68 -6.13 -1.46
C LYS A 73 3.95 -5.31 -1.66
N ILE A 74 4.00 -4.12 -1.08
CA ILE A 74 5.15 -3.23 -1.09
C ILE A 74 5.60 -3.04 0.36
N ALA A 75 6.87 -3.26 0.66
CA ALA A 75 7.38 -3.02 2.01
C ALA A 75 7.39 -1.50 2.28
N ILE A 76 7.20 -1.10 3.55
CA ILE A 76 7.23 0.33 3.90
C ILE A 76 8.56 0.98 3.48
N GLY A 77 9.68 0.27 3.64
CA GLY A 77 11.02 0.76 3.25
C GLY A 77 11.25 0.89 1.74
N ASP A 78 10.43 0.26 0.90
CA ASP A 78 10.54 0.45 -0.56
C ASP A 78 9.88 1.76 -1.02
N ILE A 79 9.08 2.39 -0.15
CA ILE A 79 8.47 3.70 -0.40
C ILE A 79 9.29 4.82 0.25
N PHE A 80 9.80 4.61 1.46
CA PHE A 80 10.46 5.63 2.29
C PHE A 80 11.95 5.39 2.44
#